data_AF-A0AAV2RB63-F1
#
_entry.id   AF-A0AAV2RB63-F1
#
_cell.length_a   1.000
_cell.length_b   1.000
_cell.length_c   1.000
_cell.angle_alpha   90.00
_cell.angle_beta   90.00
_cell.angle_gamma   90.00
#
_symmetry.space_group_name_H-M   'P 1'
#
loop_
_entity.id
_entity.type
_entity.pdbx_description
1 polymer ?
#
loop_
_entity_poly.entity_id
_entity_poly.type
_entity_poly.pdbx_seq_one_letter_code
_entity_poly.pdbx_strand_id
1 'polypeptide(L)'
;LQKIMLGIRPLIARCISSTSTAVHPHVCIVGSGPAGYYTAQQILKSHPIAQVDIYEKLPVPFGLARYGVAPDHPEVKNCINTFTQTSSSDRLAFYGNINVGTDVSLKQLKDNYDAVVL
;
A
#
# COMPACT_ATOMS: atom_id res chain seq x y z
N LEU A 1 48.00 51.98 16.70
CA LEU A 1 48.33 50.75 15.93
C LEU A 1 48.07 49.58 16.87
N GLN A 2 47.26 48.55 16.64
CA GLN A 2 46.41 48.11 15.53
C GLN A 2 45.78 46.80 16.06
N LYS A 3 44.44 46.64 15.99
CA LYS A 3 43.73 45.34 15.78
C LYS A 3 43.79 44.31 16.95
N ILE A 4 42.78 43.52 17.33
CA ILE A 4 41.55 43.01 16.74
C ILE A 4 40.55 42.71 17.88
N MET A 5 39.31 43.17 17.70
CA MET A 5 38.12 42.75 18.42
C MET A 5 37.59 41.48 17.72
N LEU A 6 37.85 40.29 18.28
CA LEU A 6 37.27 39.03 17.78
C LEU A 6 35.88 38.85 18.40
N GLY A 7 34.87 39.27 17.63
CA GLY A 7 33.47 39.01 17.91
C GLY A 7 33.17 37.51 17.79
N ILE A 8 32.86 36.90 18.93
CA ILE A 8 32.24 35.57 18.97
C ILE A 8 30.74 35.80 18.91
N ARG A 9 30.18 35.78 17.70
CA ARG A 9 28.72 35.72 17.50
C ARG A 9 28.30 34.28 17.84
N PRO A 10 27.31 34.04 18.71
CA PRO A 10 26.78 32.70 18.89
C PRO A 10 26.14 32.28 17.57
N LEU A 11 26.63 31.17 17.01
CA LEU A 11 25.93 30.46 15.95
C LEU A 11 24.62 29.97 16.54
N ILE A 12 23.54 30.72 16.31
CA ILE A 12 22.18 30.22 16.51
C ILE A 12 22.05 29.04 15.56
N ALA A 13 22.18 27.83 16.11
CA ALA A 13 21.82 26.60 15.44
C ALA A 13 20.34 26.68 15.11
N ARG A 14 20.04 27.07 13.87
CA ARG A 14 18.69 27.12 13.33
C ARG A 14 18.24 25.68 13.16
N CYS A 15 17.63 25.11 14.22
CA CYS A 15 16.92 23.85 14.11
C CYS A 15 15.78 24.05 13.11
N ILE A 16 15.98 23.60 11.89
CA ILE A 16 14.89 23.41 10.94
C ILE A 16 14.15 22.18 11.43
N SER A 17 13.16 22.39 12.30
CA SER A 17 12.22 21.33 12.65
C SER A 17 11.36 21.11 11.40
N SER A 18 11.79 20.22 10.51
CA SER A 18 10.95 19.74 9.43
C SER A 18 9.88 18.87 10.08
N THR A 19 8.76 19.48 10.46
CA THR A 19 7.53 18.75 10.74
C THR A 19 7.04 18.21 9.40
N SER A 20 7.70 17.15 8.91
CA SER A 20 7.16 16.30 7.88
C SER A 20 5.93 15.66 8.50
N THR A 21 4.74 16.18 8.21
CA THR A 21 3.51 15.42 8.38
C THR A 21 3.74 14.13 7.62
N ALA A 22 3.96 13.03 8.35
CA ALA A 22 4.20 11.74 7.72
C ALA A 22 2.96 11.42 6.89
N VAL A 23 3.06 11.59 5.57
CA VAL A 23 2.00 11.19 4.65
C VAL A 23 1.94 9.67 4.74
N HIS A 24 0.82 9.16 5.21
CA HIS A 24 0.54 7.72 5.21
C HIS A 24 0.15 7.34 3.79
N PRO A 25 1.00 6.65 3.02
CA PRO A 25 0.68 6.36 1.63
C PRO A 25 -0.51 5.41 1.58
N HIS A 26 -1.55 5.82 0.86
CA HIS A 26 -2.76 5.04 0.68
C HIS A 26 -2.81 4.51 -0.75
N VAL A 27 -2.69 3.19 -0.90
CA VAL A 27 -2.57 2.53 -2.20
C VAL A 27 -3.80 1.68 -2.49
N CYS A 28 -4.41 1.91 -3.66
CA CYS A 28 -5.47 1.06 -4.18
C CYS A 28 -4.88 0.00 -5.12
N ILE A 29 -5.30 -1.24 -5.00
CA ILE A 29 -4.98 -2.35 -5.89
C ILE A 29 -6.27 -2.87 -6.49
N VAL A 30 -6.34 -2.94 -7.82
CA VAL A 30 -7.49 -3.48 -8.54
C VAL A 30 -7.20 -4.93 -8.91
N GLY A 31 -7.94 -5.86 -8.31
CA GLY A 31 -7.80 -7.30 -8.48
C GLY A 31 -7.15 -7.98 -7.27
N SER A 32 -7.82 -9.01 -6.76
CA SER A 32 -7.40 -9.77 -5.58
C SER A 32 -6.74 -11.11 -5.91
N GLY A 33 -6.22 -11.25 -7.12
CA GLY A 33 -5.45 -12.43 -7.53
C GLY A 33 -4.06 -12.48 -6.90
N PRO A 34 -3.21 -13.46 -7.30
CA PRO A 34 -1.84 -13.56 -6.81
C PRO A 34 -1.03 -12.27 -7.00
N ALA A 35 -1.16 -11.62 -8.17
CA ALA A 35 -0.44 -10.37 -8.45
C ALA A 35 -0.81 -9.26 -7.45
N GLY A 36 -2.11 -9.06 -7.20
CA GLY A 36 -2.57 -8.03 -6.26
C GLY A 36 -2.10 -8.29 -4.84
N TYR A 37 -2.20 -9.54 -4.35
CA TYR A 37 -1.74 -9.88 -3.00
C TYR A 37 -0.23 -9.83 -2.83
N TYR A 38 0.56 -10.21 -3.83
CA TYR A 38 2.02 -10.06 -3.75
C TYR A 38 2.43 -8.60 -3.72
N THR A 39 1.76 -7.75 -4.52
CA THR A 39 1.97 -6.30 -4.45
C THR A 39 1.60 -5.74 -3.08
N ALA A 40 0.43 -6.10 -2.54
CA ALA A 40 -0.01 -5.69 -1.21
C ALA A 40 1.00 -6.11 -0.13
N GLN A 41 1.42 -7.37 -0.15
CA GLN A 41 2.42 -7.90 0.77
C GLN A 41 3.73 -7.10 0.71
N GLN A 42 4.22 -6.82 -0.50
CA GLN A 42 5.47 -6.08 -0.66
C GLN A 42 5.34 -4.64 -0.16
N ILE A 43 4.22 -3.96 -0.45
CA ILE A 43 3.95 -2.61 0.06
C ILE A 43 3.92 -2.60 1.59
N LEU A 44 3.16 -3.51 2.20
CA LEU A 44 3.03 -3.60 3.66
C LEU A 44 4.36 -3.92 4.35
N LYS A 45 5.23 -4.71 3.69
CA LYS A 45 6.56 -5.04 4.18
C LYS A 45 7.55 -3.87 4.05
N SER A 46 7.53 -3.17 2.92
CA SER A 46 8.47 -2.08 2.63
C SER A 46 8.08 -0.75 3.27
N HIS A 47 6.79 -0.49 3.46
CA HIS A 47 6.27 0.75 4.00
C HIS A 47 5.44 0.49 5.26
N PRO A 48 6.01 0.67 6.46
CA PRO A 48 5.36 0.32 7.73
C PRO A 48 4.07 1.10 8.03
N ILE A 49 3.94 2.31 7.47
CA ILE A 49 2.79 3.21 7.71
C ILE A 49 1.78 3.24 6.56
N ALA A 50 2.05 2.52 5.46
CA ALA A 50 1.17 2.50 4.31
C ALA A 50 -0.10 1.69 4.57
N GLN A 51 -1.20 2.15 3.98
CA GLN A 51 -2.50 1.48 3.93
C GLN A 51 -2.74 0.96 2.52
N VAL A 52 -3.39 -0.20 2.41
CA VAL A 52 -3.65 -0.89 1.14
C VAL A 52 -5.11 -1.30 1.07
N ASP A 53 -5.79 -0.88 0.01
CA ASP A 53 -7.15 -1.31 -0.29
C ASP A 53 -7.14 -2.17 -1.54
N ILE A 54 -7.72 -3.38 -1.46
CA ILE A 54 -7.86 -4.29 -2.60
C ILE A 54 -9.32 -4.30 -3.05
N TYR A 55 -9.56 -3.87 -4.29
CA TYR A 55 -10.87 -3.94 -4.95
C TYR A 55 -10.95 -5.19 -5.80
N GLU A 56 -12.08 -5.89 -5.73
CA GLU A 56 -12.32 -7.11 -6.48
C GLU A 56 -13.75 -7.17 -7.00
N LYS A 57 -13.89 -7.56 -8.27
CA LYS A 57 -15.20 -7.75 -8.92
C LYS A 57 -15.95 -8.93 -8.31
N LEU A 58 -15.25 -10.00 -7.96
CA LEU A 58 -15.83 -11.18 -7.33
C LEU A 58 -16.08 -10.97 -5.82
N PRO A 59 -17.06 -11.66 -5.22
CA PRO A 59 -17.34 -11.52 -3.78
C PRO A 59 -16.28 -12.17 -2.88
N VAL A 60 -15.43 -13.05 -3.41
CA VAL A 60 -14.37 -13.73 -2.64
C VAL A 60 -13.01 -13.55 -3.31
N PRO A 61 -11.92 -13.45 -2.53
CA PRO A 61 -10.60 -13.12 -3.03
C PRO A 61 -9.87 -14.31 -3.70
N PHE A 62 -8.64 -14.04 -4.13
CA PHE A 62 -7.58 -14.94 -4.62
C PHE A 62 -7.65 -15.30 -6.11
N GLY A 63 -8.68 -14.85 -6.83
CA GLY A 63 -8.77 -14.98 -8.29
C GLY A 63 -8.46 -16.40 -8.76
N LEU A 64 -7.52 -16.54 -9.70
CA LEU A 64 -7.16 -17.85 -10.27
C LEU A 64 -6.58 -18.85 -9.26
N ALA A 65 -5.98 -18.43 -8.15
CA ALA A 65 -5.55 -19.37 -7.12
C ALA A 65 -6.74 -20.12 -6.51
N ARG A 66 -7.93 -19.49 -6.48
CA ARG A 66 -9.17 -20.12 -6.04
C ARG A 66 -9.93 -20.78 -7.20
N TYR A 67 -10.08 -20.08 -8.31
CA TYR A 67 -11.00 -20.43 -9.40
C TYR A 67 -10.35 -21.14 -10.59
N GLY A 68 -9.04 -20.99 -10.76
CA GLY A 68 -8.30 -21.54 -11.90
C GLY A 68 -7.54 -22.83 -11.56
N VAL A 69 -6.99 -22.93 -10.37
CA VAL A 69 -6.23 -24.11 -9.95
C VAL A 69 -7.16 -25.32 -9.80
N ALA A 70 -6.85 -26.36 -10.56
CA ALA A 70 -7.59 -27.61 -10.59
C ALA A 70 -7.66 -28.25 -9.17
N PRO A 71 -8.76 -28.93 -8.84
CA PRO A 71 -8.99 -29.45 -7.49
C PRO A 71 -8.05 -30.60 -7.10
N ASP A 72 -7.45 -31.27 -8.08
CA ASP A 72 -6.49 -32.37 -7.95
C ASP A 72 -5.04 -31.90 -7.68
N HIS A 73 -4.77 -30.59 -7.72
CA HIS A 73 -3.47 -29.99 -7.45
C HIS A 73 -3.52 -29.00 -6.27
N PRO A 74 -3.85 -29.47 -5.05
CA PRO A 74 -4.00 -28.60 -3.88
C PRO A 74 -2.70 -27.88 -3.50
N GLU A 75 -1.53 -28.42 -3.83
CA GLU A 75 -0.23 -27.84 -3.53
C GLU A 75 -0.01 -26.47 -4.21
N VAL A 76 -0.62 -26.25 -5.38
CA VAL A 76 -0.55 -24.96 -6.09
C VAL A 76 -1.38 -23.88 -5.37
N LYS A 77 -2.32 -24.29 -4.49
CA LYS A 77 -3.14 -23.39 -3.66
C LYS A 77 -2.43 -22.95 -2.38
N ASN A 78 -1.21 -23.41 -2.09
CA ASN A 78 -0.48 -23.07 -0.87
C ASN A 78 -0.24 -21.56 -0.68
N CYS A 79 -0.18 -20.77 -1.76
CA CYS A 79 -0.06 -19.32 -1.71
C CYS A 79 -1.24 -18.63 -0.99
N ILE A 80 -2.42 -19.27 -0.95
CA ILE A 80 -3.61 -18.76 -0.28
C ILE A 80 -3.36 -18.56 1.22
N ASN A 81 -2.54 -19.40 1.85
CA ASN A 81 -2.21 -19.25 3.28
C ASN A 81 -1.47 -17.93 3.53
N THR A 82 -0.51 -17.61 2.68
CA THR A 82 0.25 -16.36 2.73
C THR A 82 -0.63 -15.14 2.44
N PHE A 83 -1.56 -15.24 1.48
CA PHE A 83 -2.49 -14.17 1.18
C PHE A 83 -3.48 -13.94 2.31
N THR A 84 -3.95 -15.01 2.95
CA THR A 84 -4.81 -14.95 4.13
C THR A 84 -4.08 -14.23 5.27
N GLN A 85 -2.82 -14.59 5.55
CA GLN A 85 -2.01 -13.89 6.54
C GLN A 85 -1.83 -12.41 6.23
N THR A 86 -1.63 -12.08 4.95
CA THR A 86 -1.51 -10.68 4.49
C THR A 86 -2.83 -9.93 4.66
N SER A 87 -3.97 -10.60 4.38
CA SER A 87 -5.33 -10.06 4.53
C SER A 87 -5.69 -9.76 5.99
N SER A 88 -5.11 -10.49 6.94
CA SER A 88 -5.32 -10.27 8.37
C SER A 88 -4.61 -9.03 8.92
N SER A 89 -3.90 -8.26 8.09
CA SER A 89 -3.26 -7.02 8.53
C SER A 89 -4.30 -5.92 8.70
N ASP A 90 -4.26 -5.20 9.81
CA ASP A 90 -5.12 -4.02 10.07
C ASP A 90 -4.93 -2.87 9.05
N ARG A 91 -3.87 -2.95 8.23
CA ARG A 91 -3.54 -1.97 7.19
C ARG A 91 -4.01 -2.38 5.80
N LEU A 92 -4.68 -3.53 5.69
CA LEU A 92 -5.23 -4.03 4.44
C LEU A 92 -6.74 -4.17 4.56
N ALA A 93 -7.49 -3.50 3.68
CA ALA A 93 -8.92 -3.71 3.54
C ALA A 93 -9.26 -4.38 2.20
N PHE A 94 -10.22 -5.31 2.24
CA PHE A 94 -10.72 -6.00 1.05
C PHE A 94 -12.14 -5.56 0.73
N TYR A 95 -12.34 -5.12 -0.50
CA TYR A 95 -13.61 -4.65 -1.05
C TYR A 95 -14.01 -5.53 -2.24
N GLY A 96 -14.71 -6.63 -1.92
CA GLY A 96 -15.26 -7.54 -2.92
C GLY A 96 -16.58 -7.06 -3.52
N ASN A 97 -17.00 -7.72 -4.59
CA ASN A 97 -18.24 -7.43 -5.32
C ASN A 97 -18.32 -5.97 -5.83
N ILE A 98 -17.18 -5.37 -6.20
CA ILE A 98 -17.10 -4.03 -6.76
C ILE A 98 -16.35 -4.08 -8.09
N ASN A 99 -17.03 -3.72 -9.17
CA ASN A 99 -16.48 -3.72 -10.51
C ASN A 99 -15.88 -2.35 -10.87
N VAL A 100 -14.56 -2.24 -10.77
CA VAL A 100 -13.83 -1.04 -11.19
C VAL A 100 -13.98 -0.83 -12.70
N GLY A 101 -14.39 0.38 -13.08
CA GLY A 101 -14.77 0.77 -14.44
C GLY A 101 -16.27 0.82 -14.67
N THR A 102 -17.08 0.14 -13.84
CA THR A 102 -18.56 0.18 -13.91
C THR A 102 -19.16 0.80 -12.64
N ASP A 103 -18.88 0.22 -11.48
CA ASP A 103 -19.43 0.66 -10.19
C ASP A 103 -18.63 1.83 -9.62
N VAL A 104 -17.30 1.78 -9.78
CA VAL A 104 -16.37 2.85 -9.39
C VAL A 104 -15.45 3.15 -10.56
N SER A 105 -15.36 4.41 -10.99
CA SER A 105 -14.49 4.78 -12.10
C SER A 105 -13.01 4.82 -11.69
N LEU A 106 -12.11 4.53 -12.64
CA LEU A 106 -10.67 4.66 -12.42
C LEU A 106 -10.26 6.10 -12.04
N LYS A 107 -10.99 7.10 -12.53
CA LYS A 107 -10.75 8.50 -12.16
C LYS A 107 -11.01 8.72 -10.67
N GLN A 108 -12.13 8.23 -10.15
CA GLN A 108 -12.44 8.32 -8.73
C GLN A 108 -11.36 7.65 -7.87
N LEU A 109 -10.85 6.48 -8.28
CA LEU A 109 -9.75 5.84 -7.54
C LEU A 109 -8.48 6.71 -7.56
N LYS A 110 -8.09 7.25 -8.71
CA LYS A 110 -6.91 8.14 -8.81
C LYS A 110 -7.04 9.44 -8.03
N ASP A 111 -8.26 9.95 -7.86
CA ASP A 111 -8.52 11.18 -7.10
C ASP A 111 -8.50 10.94 -5.57
N ASN A 112 -8.72 9.70 -5.11
CA ASN A 112 -8.84 9.36 -3.68
C ASN A 112 -7.64 8.59 -3.09
N TYR A 113 -6.76 8.04 -3.93
CA TYR A 113 -5.60 7.26 -3.52
C TYR A 113 -4.31 7.88 -4.05
N ASP A 114 -3.21 7.76 -3.30
CA ASP A 114 -1.90 8.25 -3.71
C ASP A 114 -1.34 7.47 -4.91
N ALA A 115 -1.69 6.18 -4.98
CA ALA A 115 -1.32 5.31 -6.10
C ALA A 115 -2.42 4.28 -6.37
N VAL A 116 -2.57 3.91 -7.64
CA VAL A 116 -3.48 2.86 -8.10
C VAL A 116 -2.70 1.84 -8.91
N VAL A 117 -2.77 0.57 -8.51
CA VAL A 117 -2.19 -0.59 -9.20
C VAL A 117 -3.31 -1.35 -9.90
N LEU A 118 -3.10 -1.76 -11.14
CA LEU A 118 -4.03 -2.54 -11.96
C LEU A 118 -3.51 -3.95 -12.21
#